data_AF-A0A959C6F0-F1
#
_entry.id   AF-A0A959C6F0-F1
#
_cell.length_a   1.000
_cell.length_b   1.000
_cell.length_c   1.000
_cell.angle_alpha   90.00
_cell.angle_beta   90.00
_cell.angle_gamma   90.00
#
_symmetry.space_group_name_H-M   'P 1'
#
loop_
_entity.id
_entity.type
_entity.pdbx_description
1 polymer ?
#
loop_
_entity_poly.entity_id
_entity_poly.type
_entity_poly.pdbx_seq_one_letter_code
_entity_poly.pdbx_strand_id
1 'polypeptide(L)' 'MPDLYRVLVLGSDGQATDYTPPALGPWLKSRFPELRSYVRTNGNGSGTVTCEEGSVRKVFREDAMAYADADFFRM' A
#
# COMPACT_ATOMS: atom_id res chain seq x y z
N MET A 1 -6.75 22.50 -1.49
CA MET A 1 -7.22 21.31 -0.74
C MET A 1 -6.13 20.25 -0.90
N PRO A 2 -5.85 19.36 0.07
CA PRO A 2 -4.92 18.27 -0.18
C PRO A 2 -5.42 17.42 -1.37
N ASP A 3 -4.53 17.08 -2.30
CA ASP A 3 -4.88 16.31 -3.52
C ASP A 3 -4.80 14.78 -3.30
N LEU A 4 -4.36 14.36 -2.11
CA LEU A 4 -4.19 12.95 -1.74
C LEU A 4 -4.96 12.65 -0.44
N TYR A 5 -5.74 11.58 -0.47
CA TYR A 5 -6.56 11.13 0.65
C TYR A 5 -6.25 9.68 0.99
N ARG A 6 -6.34 9.34 2.29
CA ARG A 6 -6.32 7.97 2.79
C ARG A 6 -7.73 7.57 3.21
N VAL A 7 -8.14 6.37 2.84
CA VAL A 7 -9.40 5.79 3.30
C VAL A 7 -9.18 5.14 4.66
N LEU A 8 -10.04 5.48 5.62
CA LEU A 8 -10.12 4.82 6.93
C LEU A 8 -11.48 4.13 7.06
N VAL A 9 -11.50 2.97 7.70
CA VAL A 9 -12.70 2.22 8.05
C VAL A 9 -12.92 2.36 9.56
N LEU A 10 -14.10 2.79 9.96
CA LEU A 10 -14.50 2.83 11.36
C LEU A 10 -15.17 1.51 11.73
N GLY A 11 -14.56 0.77 12.64
CA GLY A 11 -15.10 -0.47 13.19
C GLY A 11 -16.28 -0.22 14.13
N SER A 12 -17.07 -1.26 14.38
CA SER A 12 -18.19 -1.21 15.34
C SER A 12 -17.74 -1.00 16.79
N ASP A 13 -16.46 -1.25 17.09
CA ASP A 13 -15.80 -0.95 18.35
C ASP A 13 -15.37 0.53 18.48
N GLY A 14 -15.66 1.35 17.46
CA GLY A 14 -15.27 2.76 17.40
C GLY A 14 -13.81 2.99 17.01
N GLN A 15 -13.06 1.93 16.67
CA GLN A 15 -11.66 2.05 16.26
C GLN A 15 -11.54 2.26 14.75
N ALA A 16 -10.67 3.19 14.35
CA ALA A 16 -10.35 3.39 12.95
C ALA A 16 -9.20 2.47 12.52
N THR A 17 -9.31 1.89 11.33
CA THR A 17 -8.24 1.14 10.66
C THR A 17 -8.04 1.66 9.25
N ASP A 18 -6.81 1.57 8.72
CA ASP A 18 -6.50 1.85 7.32
C ASP A 18 -6.51 0.58 6.46
N TYR A 19 -6.78 -0.58 7.05
CA TYR A 19 -6.95 -1.82 6.30
C TYR A 19 -8.26 -1.77 5.51
N THR A 20 -8.14 -1.91 4.18
CA THR A 20 -9.29 -1.94 3.26
C THR A 20 -9.23 -3.18 2.36
N PRO A 21 -10.39 -3.73 1.97
CA PRO A 21 -10.42 -4.82 1.00
C PRO A 21 -9.79 -4.40 -0.33
N PRO A 22 -9.06 -5.30 -1.03
CA PRO A 22 -8.33 -4.95 -2.25
C PRO A 22 -9.24 -4.49 -3.40
N ALA A 23 -10.54 -4.82 -3.35
CA ALA A 23 -11.55 -4.42 -4.33
C ALA A 23 -12.10 -3.00 -4.12
N LEU A 24 -11.80 -2.34 -2.98
CA LEU A 24 -12.36 -1.03 -2.66
C LEU A 24 -11.90 0.05 -3.64
N GLY A 25 -10.62 0.10 -3.98
CA GLY A 25 -10.07 1.07 -4.94
C GLY A 25 -10.76 1.04 -6.31
N PRO A 26 -10.81 -0.11 -7.00
CA PRO A 26 -11.56 -0.26 -8.24
C PRO A 26 -13.03 0.13 -8.12
N TRP A 27 -13.68 -0.27 -7.02
CA TRP A 27 -15.09 0.06 -6.78
C TRP A 27 -15.30 1.57 -6.62
N LEU A 28 -14.47 2.26 -5.81
CA LEU A 28 -14.54 3.71 -5.64
C LEU A 28 -14.36 4.43 -6.97
N LYS A 29 -13.36 4.05 -7.76
CA LYS A 29 -13.11 4.63 -9.09
C LYS A 29 -14.28 4.43 -10.06
N SER A 30 -15.03 3.33 -9.94
CA SER A 30 -16.24 3.08 -10.74
C SER A 30 -17.46 3.90 -10.30
N ARG A 31 -17.49 4.36 -9.04
CA ARG A 31 -18.64 5.05 -8.43
C ARG A 31 -18.48 6.56 -8.34
N PHE A 32 -17.25 7.05 -8.26
CA PHE A 32 -16.92 8.45 -8.05
C PHE A 32 -16.03 8.95 -9.21
N PRO A 33 -16.63 9.49 -10.29
CA PRO A 33 -15.89 9.96 -11.46
C PRO A 33 -14.84 11.05 -11.17
N GLU A 34 -15.03 11.80 -10.08
CA GLU A 34 -14.11 12.82 -9.58
C GLU A 34 -12.79 12.23 -9.04
N LEU A 35 -12.79 10.95 -8.64
CA LEU A 35 -11.58 10.25 -8.22
C LEU A 35 -10.68 10.04 -9.43
N ARG A 36 -9.61 10.83 -9.57
CA ARG A 36 -8.71 10.79 -10.74
C ARG A 36 -7.84 9.53 -10.78
N SER A 37 -7.30 9.13 -9.65
CA SER A 37 -6.45 7.95 -9.49
C SER A 37 -6.63 7.37 -8.09
N TYR A 38 -6.21 6.12 -7.90
CA TYR A 38 -6.08 5.50 -6.59
C TYR A 38 -4.84 4.63 -6.57
N VAL A 39 -4.32 4.37 -5.37
CA VAL A 39 -3.23 3.42 -5.16
C VAL A 39 -3.54 2.62 -3.90
N ARG A 40 -3.22 1.33 -3.92
CA ARG A 40 -3.24 0.51 -2.71
C ARG A 40 -1.83 0.36 -2.20
N THR A 41 -1.68 0.39 -0.89
CA THR A 41 -0.41 0.13 -0.21
C THR A 41 -0.62 -0.90 0.89
N ASN A 42 0.46 -1.59 1.26
CA ASN A 42 0.47 -2.48 2.41
C ASN A 42 1.87 -2.49 3.04
N GLY A 43 1.97 -2.21 4.34
CA GLY A 43 3.24 -2.07 5.06
C GLY A 43 3.59 -3.22 6.01
N ASN A 44 2.97 -4.39 5.86
CA ASN A 44 3.14 -5.51 6.79
C ASN A 44 4.05 -6.65 6.27
N GLY A 45 4.90 -6.36 5.29
CA GLY A 45 5.80 -7.36 4.72
C GLY A 45 7.03 -7.59 5.59
N SER A 46 7.42 -8.84 5.76
CA SER A 46 8.72 -9.23 6.28
C SER A 46 9.28 -10.40 5.51
N GLY A 47 10.60 -10.50 5.41
CA GLY A 47 11.25 -11.46 4.53
C GLY A 47 12.73 -11.62 4.78
N THR A 48 13.32 -12.56 4.05
CA THR A 48 14.78 -12.68 3.93
C THR A 48 15.18 -12.12 2.59
N VAL A 49 16.01 -11.08 2.61
CA VAL A 49 16.58 -10.49 1.40
C VAL A 49 17.91 -11.14 1.13
N THR A 50 18.07 -11.66 -0.09
CA THR A 50 19.36 -12.08 -0.62
C THR A 50 19.74 -11.14 -1.75
N CYS A 51 20.91 -10.52 -1.66
CA CYS A 51 21.45 -9.68 -2.73
C CYS A 51 22.94 -9.98 -2.97
N GLU A 52 23.39 -9.65 -4.18
CA GLU A 52 24.80 -9.72 -4.54
C GLU A 52 25.37 -8.30 -4.58
N GLU A 53 26.48 -8.08 -3.89
CA GLU A 53 27.24 -6.84 -3.95
C GLU A 53 28.65 -7.17 -4.46
N GLY A 54 28.84 -7.02 -5.77
CA GLY A 54 30.02 -7.54 -6.46
C GLY A 54 30.07 -9.07 -6.43
N SER A 55 31.13 -9.64 -5.86
CA SER A 55 31.29 -11.10 -5.67
C SER A 55 30.81 -11.61 -4.31
N VAL A 56 30.27 -10.75 -3.45
CA VAL A 56 29.83 -11.11 -2.09
C VAL A 56 28.32 -11.26 -2.07
N ARG A 57 27.84 -12.44 -1.64
CA ARG A 57 26.42 -12.69 -1.36
C ARG A 57 26.08 -12.22 0.06
N LYS A 58 25.13 -11.30 0.17
CA LYS A 58 24.58 -10.81 1.44
C LYS A 58 23.19 -11.41 1.68
N VAL A 59 22.93 -11.80 2.92
CA VAL A 59 21.64 -12.33 3.37
C VAL A 59 21.27 -11.66 4.68
N PHE A 60 20.11 -11.02 4.74
CA PHE A 60 19.62 -10.37 5.95
C PHE A 60 18.10 -10.46 6.06
N ARG A 61 17.60 -10.29 7.29
CA ARG A 61 16.17 -10.17 7.60
C ARG A 61 15.72 -8.73 7.33
N GLU A 62 14.65 -8.56 6.57
CA GLU A 62 14.00 -7.27 6.38
C GLU A 62 12.59 -7.35 6.97
N ASP A 63 12.27 -6.45 7.88
CA ASP A 63 11.00 -6.44 8.63
C ASP A 63 10.15 -5.21 8.31
N ALA A 64 10.65 -4.28 7.49
CA ALA A 64 9.98 -3.06 7.07
C ALA A 64 9.66 -3.04 5.57
N MET A 65 9.21 -4.17 5.00
CA MET A 65 8.81 -4.23 3.59
C MET A 65 7.41 -3.64 3.40
N ALA A 66 7.30 -2.76 2.40
CA ALA A 66 6.02 -2.24 1.93
C ALA A 66 5.77 -2.60 0.45
N TYR A 67 4.51 -2.77 0.12
CA TYR A 67 4.00 -3.02 -1.23
C TYR A 67 3.12 -1.86 -1.65
N ALA A 68 3.15 -1.53 -2.94
CA ALA A 68 2.26 -0.54 -3.54
C ALA A 68 1.89 -0.97 -4.95
N ASP A 69 0.72 -0.53 -5.44
CA ASP A 69 0.41 -0.65 -6.87
C ASP A 69 1.43 0.14 -7.70
N ALA A 70 1.69 -0.30 -8.92
CA ALA A 70 2.68 0.35 -9.80
C ALA A 70 2.39 1.84 -10.06
N ASP A 71 1.10 2.22 -10.03
CA ASP A 71 0.67 3.61 -10.22
C ASP A 71 1.07 4.54 -9.06
N PHE A 72 1.59 4.01 -7.94
CA PHE A 72 2.16 4.81 -6.85
C PHE A 72 3.20 5.81 -7.35
N PHE A 73 4.05 5.41 -8.31
CA PHE A 73 5.10 6.26 -8.86
C PHE A 73 4.61 7.24 -9.93
N ARG A 74 3.31 7.20 -10.27
CA ARG A 74 2.67 8.04 -11.29
C ARG A 74 1.60 8.98 -10.70
N MET A 75 1.39 8.92 -9.38
CA MET A 75 0.47 9.81 -8.67
C MET A 75 1.03 11.21 -8.51
#